data_AF-A0A1Z9HFK8-F1
#
_entry.id   AF-A0A1Z9HFK8-F1
#
_cell.length_a   1.000
_cell.length_b   1.000
_cell.length_c   1.000
_cell.angle_alpha   90.00
_cell.angle_beta   90.00
_cell.angle_gamma   90.00
#
_symmetry.space_group_name_H-M   'P 1'
#
loop_
_entity.id
_entity.type
_entity.pdbx_description
1 polymer ?
#
loop_
_entity_poly.entity_id
_entity_poly.type
_entity_poly.pdbx_seq_one_letter_code
_entity_poly.pdbx_strand_id
1 'polypeptide(L)'
;MLNTQKKNIENSLFFSKVIKRISDLLSTVTVDGYVFKVDLRLRPHAAMGPTSISINGLKDYFIKDAMTWERFSWTKARVVNSPFIQKSNEFKKHINQLNKLKDEFVFRSYPDFESLESIRNLNKKIKSQHKISGEKNRNGYIFNVKLESGAIRDIEFLVQVQQLVRGGNNHALKSSSTLITLKELSRLEFISSTNEEKIFEAYKFWRTIEHHIQYCFNSQLHTLNVDNIKKITKSLRISSTTKLKQEIVDNQKKIISILNKTLNIHKSNDLLFNQNFSKMPIANFEKKLITNSHSSYDELICSLRKKPSYSRMLDEYPSIQEKIFNITNESLWIADYIKKHPSILDQLLKDTFSTKQIDFKKVKNDLE
;
A
#
# COMPACT_ATOMS: atom_id res chain seq x y z
N MET A 1 -20.18 -35.61 -35.35
CA MET A 1 -20.99 -34.79 -34.42
C MET A 1 -20.31 -34.80 -33.06
N LEU A 2 -19.61 -33.73 -32.67
CA LEU A 2 -19.06 -33.61 -31.31
C LEU A 2 -20.23 -33.32 -30.36
N ASN A 3 -20.54 -34.32 -29.53
CA ASN A 3 -21.61 -34.28 -28.56
C ASN A 3 -21.30 -33.26 -27.46
N THR A 4 -21.61 -31.98 -27.70
CA THR A 4 -21.46 -30.92 -26.69
C THR A 4 -22.60 -30.99 -25.69
N GLN A 5 -22.57 -31.98 -24.80
CA GLN A 5 -23.35 -31.92 -23.57
C GLN A 5 -22.88 -30.69 -22.78
N LYS A 6 -23.73 -29.66 -22.71
CA LYS A 6 -23.49 -28.47 -21.88
C LYS A 6 -23.52 -28.90 -20.42
N LYS A 7 -22.35 -29.20 -19.86
CA LYS A 7 -22.20 -29.51 -18.45
C LYS A 7 -22.29 -28.21 -17.65
N ASN A 8 -23.35 -28.06 -16.85
CA ASN A 8 -23.45 -26.95 -15.91
C ASN A 8 -22.34 -27.10 -14.87
N ILE A 9 -21.51 -26.07 -14.75
CA ILE A 9 -20.43 -25.99 -13.77
C ILE A 9 -20.57 -24.71 -12.97
N GLU A 10 -20.12 -24.75 -11.72
CA GLU A 10 -20.10 -23.57 -10.85
C GLU A 10 -19.23 -22.45 -11.45
N ASN A 11 -19.66 -21.20 -11.30
CA ASN A 11 -18.96 -20.03 -11.83
C ASN A 11 -17.51 -19.95 -11.34
N SER A 12 -17.27 -20.22 -10.05
CA SER A 12 -15.94 -20.22 -9.43
C SER A 12 -14.99 -21.20 -10.14
N LEU A 13 -15.47 -22.41 -10.42
CA LEU A 13 -14.74 -23.46 -11.12
C LEU A 13 -14.50 -23.07 -12.58
N PHE A 14 -15.49 -22.49 -13.26
CA PHE A 14 -15.33 -22.00 -14.62
C PHE A 14 -14.22 -20.95 -14.72
N PHE A 15 -14.28 -19.89 -13.91
CA PHE A 15 -13.29 -18.81 -13.95
C PHE A 15 -11.90 -19.28 -13.52
N SER A 16 -11.80 -20.24 -12.59
CA SER A 16 -10.53 -20.86 -12.23
C SER A 16 -9.89 -21.60 -13.41
N LYS A 17 -10.69 -22.34 -14.20
CA LYS A 17 -10.21 -22.98 -15.44
C LYS A 17 -9.80 -21.95 -16.50
N VAL A 18 -10.53 -20.85 -16.63
CA VAL A 18 -10.19 -19.76 -17.56
C VAL A 18 -8.84 -19.13 -17.18
N ILE A 19 -8.63 -18.77 -15.91
CA ILE A 19 -7.38 -18.18 -15.43
C ILE A 19 -6.21 -19.15 -15.64
N LYS A 20 -6.39 -20.43 -15.31
CA LYS A 20 -5.38 -21.45 -15.58
C LYS A 20 -5.01 -21.50 -17.06
N ARG A 21 -6.01 -21.58 -17.95
CA ARG A 21 -5.78 -21.63 -19.40
C ARG A 21 -5.09 -20.38 -19.93
N ILE A 22 -5.46 -19.18 -19.45
CA ILE A 22 -4.77 -17.93 -19.82
C ILE A 22 -3.32 -17.93 -19.32
N SER A 23 -3.09 -18.37 -18.09
CA SER A 23 -1.75 -18.47 -17.52
C SER A 23 -0.87 -19.43 -18.32
N ASP A 24 -1.41 -20.59 -18.68
CA ASP A 24 -0.72 -21.61 -19.47
C ASP A 24 -0.42 -21.08 -20.88
N LEU A 25 -1.38 -20.43 -21.54
CA LEU A 25 -1.18 -19.83 -22.87
C LEU A 25 -0.06 -18.77 -22.88
N LEU A 26 0.07 -18.00 -21.81
CA LEU A 26 1.09 -16.94 -21.72
C LEU A 26 2.46 -17.47 -21.30
N SER A 27 2.50 -18.46 -20.39
CA SER A 27 3.73 -18.87 -19.69
C SER A 27 4.36 -20.15 -20.24
N THR A 28 3.64 -20.96 -21.01
CA THR A 28 4.17 -22.23 -21.54
C THR A 28 5.32 -21.95 -22.50
N VAL A 29 6.44 -22.65 -22.29
CA VAL A 29 7.59 -22.59 -23.19
C VAL A 29 7.34 -23.51 -24.38
N THR A 30 7.27 -22.91 -25.56
CA THR A 30 7.15 -23.57 -26.85
C THR A 30 8.47 -23.48 -27.62
N VAL A 31 8.51 -23.97 -28.85
CA VAL A 31 9.66 -23.78 -29.76
C VAL A 31 9.97 -22.30 -30.01
N ASP A 32 8.94 -21.44 -29.93
CA ASP A 32 9.05 -19.99 -30.09
C ASP A 32 9.31 -19.25 -28.76
N GLY A 33 9.57 -20.00 -27.67
CA GLY A 33 9.69 -19.45 -26.32
C GLY A 33 8.34 -19.29 -25.62
N TYR A 34 8.22 -18.25 -24.80
CA TYR A 34 6.99 -17.93 -24.03
C TYR A 34 6.63 -16.45 -24.22
N VAL A 35 5.36 -16.10 -23.98
CA VAL A 35 4.88 -14.71 -24.12
C VAL A 35 5.19 -13.90 -22.86
N PHE A 36 4.62 -14.30 -21.72
CA PHE A 36 4.84 -13.65 -20.42
C PHE A 36 4.78 -14.68 -19.28
N LYS A 37 5.68 -14.54 -18.31
CA LYS A 37 5.53 -15.25 -17.03
C LYS A 37 4.41 -14.60 -16.22
N VAL A 38 3.40 -15.38 -15.85
CA VAL A 38 2.27 -14.92 -15.04
C VAL A 38 2.49 -15.22 -13.56
N ASP A 39 2.31 -14.22 -12.69
CA ASP A 39 2.44 -14.35 -11.24
C ASP A 39 1.10 -14.03 -10.55
N LEU A 40 0.52 -15.03 -9.88
CA LEU A 40 -0.77 -14.92 -9.19
C LEU A 40 -0.65 -14.80 -7.67
N ARG A 41 0.55 -14.54 -7.13
CA ARG A 41 0.80 -14.57 -5.68
C ARG A 41 0.25 -13.38 -4.90
N LEU A 42 -0.07 -12.27 -5.59
CA LEU A 42 -0.67 -11.07 -4.97
C LEU A 42 -2.20 -11.13 -4.86
N ARG A 43 -2.83 -12.27 -5.21
CA ARG A 43 -4.27 -12.45 -5.03
C ARG A 43 -4.62 -12.70 -3.54
N PRO A 44 -5.89 -12.50 -3.14
CA PRO A 44 -6.36 -12.82 -1.79
C PRO A 44 -5.94 -14.23 -1.33
N HIS A 45 -5.43 -14.34 -0.11
CA HIS A 45 -4.87 -15.57 0.48
C HIS A 45 -3.72 -16.22 -0.33
N ALA A 46 -3.08 -15.48 -1.23
CA ALA A 46 -1.93 -15.89 -2.03
C ALA A 46 -2.09 -17.32 -2.60
N ALA A 47 -1.15 -18.22 -2.34
CA ALA A 47 -1.17 -19.59 -2.86
C ALA A 47 -2.36 -20.44 -2.39
N MET A 48 -2.89 -20.18 -1.18
CA MET A 48 -3.99 -20.94 -0.58
C MET A 48 -5.37 -20.44 -1.04
N GLY A 49 -5.44 -19.26 -1.64
CA GLY A 49 -6.69 -18.66 -2.10
C GLY A 49 -7.15 -19.16 -3.47
N PRO A 50 -8.45 -19.02 -3.78
CA PRO A 50 -8.96 -19.33 -5.10
C PRO A 50 -8.29 -18.45 -6.16
N THR A 51 -8.13 -18.96 -7.39
CA THR A 51 -7.54 -18.19 -8.50
C THR A 51 -8.43 -17.06 -8.98
N SER A 52 -9.75 -17.17 -8.76
CA SER A 52 -10.75 -16.14 -9.05
C SER A 52 -11.58 -15.85 -7.82
N ILE A 53 -11.89 -14.59 -7.58
CA ILE A 53 -12.75 -14.13 -6.48
C ILE A 53 -13.87 -13.24 -7.04
N SER A 54 -15.08 -13.35 -6.48
CA SER A 54 -16.17 -12.43 -6.81
C SER A 54 -15.92 -11.04 -6.19
N ILE A 55 -16.61 -10.01 -6.68
CA ILE A 55 -16.51 -8.65 -6.10
C ILE A 55 -16.95 -8.66 -4.63
N ASN A 56 -18.02 -9.41 -4.30
CA ASN A 56 -18.48 -9.55 -2.92
C ASN A 56 -17.46 -10.30 -2.05
N GLY A 57 -16.88 -11.39 -2.55
CA GLY A 57 -15.83 -12.11 -1.83
C GLY A 57 -14.58 -11.25 -1.60
N LEU A 58 -14.21 -10.41 -2.58
CA LEU A 58 -13.12 -9.45 -2.41
C LEU A 58 -13.44 -8.40 -1.35
N LYS A 59 -14.70 -7.94 -1.29
CA LYS A 59 -15.15 -7.03 -0.23
C LYS A 59 -15.01 -7.67 1.14
N ASP A 60 -15.47 -8.91 1.30
CA ASP A 60 -15.35 -9.64 2.57
C ASP A 60 -13.88 -9.82 2.97
N TYR A 61 -13.01 -10.15 2.01
CA TYR A 61 -11.56 -10.26 2.24
C TYR A 61 -10.95 -8.94 2.72
N PHE A 62 -11.27 -7.81 2.05
CA PHE A 62 -10.76 -6.49 2.44
C PHE A 62 -11.14 -6.07 3.86
N ILE A 63 -12.31 -6.52 4.33
CA ILE A 63 -12.80 -6.19 5.67
C ILE A 63 -12.16 -7.09 6.73
N LYS A 64 -12.08 -8.40 6.47
CA LYS A 64 -11.75 -9.41 7.49
C LYS A 64 -10.27 -9.75 7.56
N ASP A 65 -9.66 -9.96 6.40
CA ASP A 65 -8.38 -10.68 6.32
C ASP A 65 -7.24 -9.82 5.75
N ALA A 66 -7.58 -8.76 5.01
CA ALA A 66 -6.58 -8.00 4.28
C ALA A 66 -5.61 -7.26 5.19
N MET A 67 -4.32 -7.43 4.91
CA MET A 67 -3.24 -6.80 5.65
C MET A 67 -2.97 -5.39 5.14
N THR A 68 -2.46 -4.51 6.02
CA THR A 68 -2.11 -3.14 5.65
C THR A 68 -1.20 -3.05 4.43
N TRP A 69 -0.20 -3.94 4.32
CA TRP A 69 0.73 -3.88 3.19
C TRP A 69 0.04 -4.12 1.84
N GLU A 70 -1.08 -4.85 1.81
CA GLU A 70 -1.79 -5.10 0.56
C GLU A 70 -2.35 -3.81 -0.03
N ARG A 71 -2.67 -2.81 0.81
CA ARG A 71 -3.07 -1.47 0.33
C ARG A 71 -2.01 -0.88 -0.58
N PHE A 72 -0.73 -1.05 -0.22
CA PHE A 72 0.41 -0.61 -1.02
C PHE A 72 0.42 -1.29 -2.39
N SER A 73 0.19 -2.60 -2.46
CA SER A 73 0.09 -3.33 -3.73
C SER A 73 -1.12 -2.88 -4.57
N TRP A 74 -2.27 -2.68 -3.92
CA TRP A 74 -3.51 -2.27 -4.59
C TRP A 74 -3.47 -0.84 -5.14
N THR A 75 -2.58 0.04 -4.67
CA THR A 75 -2.35 1.36 -5.32
C THR A 75 -1.96 1.21 -6.81
N LYS A 76 -1.32 0.11 -7.21
CA LYS A 76 -0.89 -0.14 -8.60
C LYS A 76 -1.89 -0.95 -9.41
N ALA A 77 -2.94 -1.47 -8.78
CA ALA A 77 -3.91 -2.31 -9.44
C ALA A 77 -4.79 -1.51 -10.43
N ARG A 78 -4.94 -2.07 -11.63
CA ARG A 78 -5.84 -1.56 -12.68
C ARG A 78 -6.39 -2.70 -13.51
N VAL A 79 -7.57 -2.51 -14.06
CA VAL A 79 -8.14 -3.42 -15.06
C VAL A 79 -7.37 -3.27 -16.36
N VAL A 80 -6.98 -4.37 -16.97
CA VAL A 80 -6.11 -4.41 -18.18
C VAL A 80 -6.83 -4.93 -19.43
N ASN A 81 -8.02 -5.49 -19.29
CA ASN A 81 -8.78 -6.08 -20.39
C ASN A 81 -9.96 -5.19 -20.81
N SER A 82 -10.41 -5.41 -22.04
CA SER A 82 -11.67 -4.93 -22.59
C SER A 82 -12.82 -5.92 -22.31
N PRO A 83 -14.09 -5.52 -22.46
CA PRO A 83 -15.20 -6.46 -22.42
C PRO A 83 -15.03 -7.52 -23.51
N PHE A 84 -15.11 -8.80 -23.14
CA PHE A 84 -14.96 -9.92 -24.08
C PHE A 84 -16.25 -10.75 -24.22
N ILE A 85 -16.94 -11.05 -23.12
CA ILE A 85 -18.27 -11.71 -23.13
C ILE A 85 -19.40 -10.71 -22.85
N GLN A 86 -19.18 -9.77 -21.93
CA GLN A 86 -20.21 -8.86 -21.45
C GLN A 86 -20.41 -7.67 -22.38
N LYS A 87 -21.62 -7.11 -22.40
CA LYS A 87 -21.89 -5.82 -23.03
C LYS A 87 -21.03 -4.73 -22.38
N SER A 88 -20.56 -3.78 -23.18
CA SER A 88 -19.66 -2.70 -22.73
C SER A 88 -20.19 -1.91 -21.53
N ASN A 89 -21.50 -1.69 -21.44
CA ASN A 89 -22.12 -0.95 -20.32
C ASN A 89 -22.05 -1.73 -19.00
N GLU A 90 -22.33 -3.03 -19.02
CA GLU A 90 -22.26 -3.87 -17.81
C GLU A 90 -20.82 -4.03 -17.34
N PHE A 91 -19.87 -4.18 -18.27
CA PHE A 91 -18.45 -4.23 -17.93
C PHE A 91 -17.98 -2.93 -17.24
N LYS A 92 -18.39 -1.76 -17.75
CA LYS A 92 -18.11 -0.46 -17.11
C LYS A 92 -18.69 -0.38 -15.69
N LYS A 93 -19.91 -0.87 -15.47
CA LYS A 93 -20.52 -0.93 -14.13
C LYS A 93 -19.67 -1.77 -13.16
N HIS A 94 -19.24 -2.96 -13.57
CA HIS A 94 -18.37 -3.81 -12.74
C HIS A 94 -17.01 -3.17 -12.45
N ILE A 95 -16.40 -2.50 -13.42
CA ILE A 95 -15.15 -1.74 -13.20
C ILE A 95 -15.37 -0.65 -12.15
N ASN A 96 -16.48 0.10 -12.24
CA ASN A 96 -16.78 1.17 -11.28
C ASN A 96 -17.01 0.60 -9.87
N GLN A 97 -17.69 -0.54 -9.74
CA GLN A 97 -17.85 -1.24 -8.46
C GLN A 97 -16.51 -1.68 -7.87
N LEU A 98 -15.64 -2.29 -8.69
CA LEU A 98 -14.31 -2.70 -8.26
C LEU A 98 -13.45 -1.50 -7.85
N ASN A 99 -13.47 -0.42 -8.63
CA ASN A 99 -12.70 0.79 -8.31
C ASN A 99 -13.21 1.44 -7.02
N LYS A 100 -14.52 1.50 -6.79
CA LYS A 100 -15.09 1.99 -5.53
C LYS A 100 -14.60 1.15 -4.34
N LEU A 101 -14.71 -0.18 -4.44
CA LEU A 101 -14.26 -1.10 -3.41
C LEU A 101 -12.75 -0.96 -3.12
N LYS A 102 -11.94 -0.91 -4.19
CA LYS A 102 -10.50 -0.68 -4.10
C LYS A 102 -10.20 0.66 -3.43
N ASP A 103 -10.90 1.72 -3.82
CA ASP A 103 -10.66 3.06 -3.29
C ASP A 103 -10.98 3.15 -1.80
N GLU A 104 -12.08 2.55 -1.35
CA GLU A 104 -12.44 2.44 0.07
C GLU A 104 -11.38 1.65 0.86
N PHE A 105 -10.85 0.58 0.28
CA PHE A 105 -9.78 -0.22 0.90
C PHE A 105 -8.41 0.47 0.84
N VAL A 106 -8.04 1.21 -0.19
CA VAL A 106 -6.68 1.76 -0.33
C VAL A 106 -6.57 3.17 0.24
N PHE A 107 -7.55 4.02 -0.07
CA PHE A 107 -7.51 5.46 0.15
C PHE A 107 -8.47 5.88 1.26
N ARG A 108 -8.16 5.50 2.50
CA ARG A 108 -8.94 5.92 3.67
C ARG A 108 -8.83 7.41 3.90
N SER A 109 -9.91 7.99 4.45
CA SER A 109 -9.95 9.41 4.84
C SER A 109 -8.96 9.76 5.96
N TYR A 110 -8.48 8.74 6.70
CA TYR A 110 -7.52 8.87 7.78
C TYR A 110 -6.36 7.87 7.61
N PRO A 111 -5.11 8.34 7.77
CA PRO A 111 -3.96 7.45 7.85
C PRO A 111 -3.95 6.76 9.20
N ASP A 112 -3.96 5.44 9.19
CA ASP A 112 -3.67 4.63 10.37
C ASP A 112 -2.14 4.70 10.63
N PHE A 113 -1.75 5.15 11.82
CA PHE A 113 -0.35 5.28 12.21
C PHE A 113 0.34 3.91 12.34
N GLU A 114 -0.38 2.89 12.81
CA GLU A 114 0.09 1.49 12.83
C GLU A 114 0.35 1.03 11.39
N SER A 115 -0.51 1.48 10.46
CA SER A 115 -0.36 1.17 9.06
C SER A 115 0.91 1.76 8.43
N LEU A 116 1.27 3.01 8.76
CA LEU A 116 2.49 3.64 8.23
C LEU A 116 3.77 3.01 8.77
N GLU A 117 3.81 2.68 10.06
CA GLU A 117 4.98 2.01 10.63
C GLU A 117 5.12 0.57 10.10
N SER A 118 4.01 -0.14 9.93
CA SER A 118 3.97 -1.45 9.27
C SER A 118 4.53 -1.38 7.84
N ILE A 119 4.17 -0.36 7.07
CA ILE A 119 4.67 -0.14 5.71
C ILE A 119 6.17 0.20 5.71
N ARG A 120 6.65 1.00 6.66
CA ARG A 120 8.09 1.27 6.82
C ARG A 120 8.87 0.01 7.19
N ASN A 121 8.34 -0.81 8.10
CA ASN A 121 8.97 -2.06 8.51
C ASN A 121 8.99 -3.08 7.37
N LEU A 122 7.94 -3.13 6.55
CA LEU A 122 7.96 -3.92 5.32
C LEU A 122 9.05 -3.44 4.36
N ASN A 123 9.18 -2.13 4.12
CA ASN A 123 10.23 -1.61 3.25
C ASN A 123 11.63 -1.94 3.78
N LYS A 124 11.84 -1.82 5.11
CA LYS A 124 13.09 -2.24 5.77
C LYS A 124 13.32 -3.75 5.58
N LYS A 125 12.30 -4.60 5.74
CA LYS A 125 12.39 -6.06 5.59
C LYS A 125 12.72 -6.46 4.15
N ILE A 126 12.06 -5.85 3.18
CA ILE A 126 12.34 -6.05 1.75
C ILE A 126 13.80 -5.68 1.48
N LYS A 127 14.26 -4.54 1.99
CA LYS A 127 15.65 -4.12 1.84
C LYS A 127 16.63 -5.02 2.57
N SER A 128 16.32 -5.51 3.77
CA SER A 128 17.22 -6.39 4.54
C SER A 128 17.33 -7.79 3.95
N GLN A 129 16.24 -8.34 3.40
CA GLN A 129 16.25 -9.58 2.64
C GLN A 129 17.03 -9.44 1.33
N HIS A 130 17.12 -8.21 0.81
CA HIS A 130 17.91 -7.87 -0.37
C HIS A 130 19.28 -7.30 -0.07
N LYS A 131 19.62 -7.05 1.20
CA LYS A 131 21.00 -6.77 1.57
C LYS A 131 21.74 -8.03 1.18
N ILE A 132 22.36 -7.97 0.01
CA ILE A 132 23.50 -8.79 -0.34
C ILE A 132 24.33 -8.78 0.93
N SER A 133 24.42 -9.95 1.54
CA SER A 133 25.07 -10.21 2.81
C SER A 133 26.27 -9.30 2.95
N GLY A 134 26.48 -8.77 4.16
CA GLY A 134 27.65 -7.98 4.52
C GLY A 134 28.97 -8.73 4.43
N GLU A 135 29.26 -9.37 3.31
CA GLU A 135 30.60 -9.58 2.84
C GLU A 135 31.01 -8.28 2.16
N LYS A 136 31.81 -7.52 2.90
CA LYS A 136 32.76 -6.59 2.29
C LYS A 136 33.28 -7.21 1.00
N ASN A 137 33.07 -6.49 -0.11
CA ASN A 137 33.76 -6.60 -1.38
C ASN A 137 35.18 -7.18 -1.25
N ARG A 138 35.31 -8.50 -1.25
CA ARG A 138 36.59 -9.13 -1.57
C ARG A 138 36.77 -9.18 -3.09
N ASN A 139 35.68 -9.19 -3.89
CA ASN A 139 35.74 -9.50 -5.32
C ASN A 139 35.02 -8.55 -6.33
N GLY A 140 34.43 -7.40 -5.99
CA GLY A 140 33.99 -6.43 -7.03
C GLY A 140 32.80 -5.51 -6.74
N TYR A 141 32.42 -4.71 -7.75
CA TYR A 141 31.28 -3.77 -7.73
C TYR A 141 29.96 -4.52 -7.97
N ILE A 142 28.97 -4.34 -7.09
CA ILE A 142 27.60 -4.86 -7.26
C ILE A 142 26.60 -3.78 -6.83
N PHE A 143 25.55 -3.57 -7.62
CA PHE A 143 24.51 -2.56 -7.35
C PHE A 143 23.14 -3.01 -7.88
N ASN A 144 22.12 -3.07 -7.02
CA ASN A 144 20.76 -3.39 -7.46
C ASN A 144 19.94 -2.12 -7.73
N VAL A 145 19.63 -1.83 -9.00
CA VAL A 145 18.97 -0.60 -9.43
C VAL A 145 17.52 -0.48 -8.96
N LYS A 146 16.94 -1.54 -8.40
CA LYS A 146 15.58 -1.55 -7.91
C LYS A 146 15.50 -1.45 -6.39
N LEU A 147 16.43 -2.09 -5.69
CA LEU A 147 16.31 -2.42 -4.26
C LEU A 147 17.24 -1.61 -3.37
N GLU A 148 18.34 -1.12 -3.93
CA GLU A 148 19.29 -0.30 -3.20
C GLU A 148 18.66 1.03 -2.74
N SER A 149 19.29 1.63 -1.74
CA SER A 149 18.80 2.90 -1.19
C SER A 149 18.87 4.03 -2.22
N GLY A 150 17.79 4.79 -2.36
CA GLY A 150 17.65 5.85 -3.36
C GLY A 150 17.33 5.36 -4.79
N ALA A 151 17.06 4.06 -4.96
CA ALA A 151 16.74 3.46 -6.24
C ALA A 151 15.21 3.39 -6.51
N ILE A 152 14.77 2.61 -7.52
CA ILE A 152 13.37 2.59 -8.01
C ILE A 152 12.37 2.40 -6.86
N ARG A 153 12.57 1.37 -6.02
CA ARG A 153 11.60 1.01 -4.97
C ARG A 153 11.44 2.12 -3.92
N ASP A 154 12.49 2.88 -3.64
CA ASP A 154 12.42 3.98 -2.69
C ASP A 154 11.61 5.16 -3.22
N ILE A 155 11.72 5.45 -4.51
CA ILE A 155 10.90 6.47 -5.17
C ILE A 155 9.43 6.04 -5.19
N GLU A 156 9.16 4.78 -5.56
CA GLU A 156 7.80 4.23 -5.55
C GLU A 156 7.19 4.26 -4.15
N PHE A 157 7.99 3.88 -3.15
CA PHE A 157 7.61 3.91 -1.75
C PHE A 157 7.24 5.33 -1.29
N LEU A 158 8.06 6.33 -1.60
CA LEU A 158 7.76 7.72 -1.26
C LEU A 158 6.41 8.16 -1.80
N VAL A 159 6.19 7.93 -3.10
CA VAL A 159 4.96 8.34 -3.78
C VAL A 159 3.76 7.59 -3.20
N GLN A 160 3.84 6.26 -3.07
CA GLN A 160 2.73 5.44 -2.59
C GLN A 160 2.38 5.72 -1.12
N VAL A 161 3.36 6.04 -0.26
CA VAL A 161 3.07 6.50 1.10
C VAL A 161 2.25 7.78 1.07
N GLN A 162 2.60 8.76 0.23
CA GLN A 162 1.78 9.97 0.08
C GLN A 162 0.38 9.67 -0.45
N GLN A 163 0.23 8.69 -1.36
CA GLN A 163 -1.09 8.24 -1.83
C GLN A 163 -1.93 7.65 -0.72
N LEU A 164 -1.37 6.77 0.11
CA LEU A 164 -2.10 6.14 1.21
C LEU A 164 -2.50 7.16 2.28
N VAL A 165 -1.66 8.16 2.49
CA VAL A 165 -1.90 9.22 3.48
C VAL A 165 -2.95 10.23 3.01
N ARG A 166 -2.89 10.63 1.73
CA ARG A 166 -3.62 11.81 1.23
C ARG A 166 -4.68 11.49 0.18
N GLY A 167 -4.62 10.30 -0.42
CA GLY A 167 -5.48 9.90 -1.53
C GLY A 167 -6.95 9.75 -1.15
N GLY A 168 -7.26 9.55 0.14
CA GLY A 168 -8.66 9.52 0.60
C GLY A 168 -9.37 10.85 0.40
N ASN A 169 -8.65 11.95 0.67
CA ASN A 169 -9.18 13.31 0.51
C ASN A 169 -8.84 13.96 -0.84
N ASN A 170 -7.96 13.34 -1.64
CA ASN A 170 -7.49 13.90 -2.92
C ASN A 170 -7.58 12.85 -4.04
N HIS A 171 -8.65 12.93 -4.82
CA HIS A 171 -8.88 11.99 -5.93
C HIS A 171 -7.74 11.98 -6.97
N ALA A 172 -7.08 13.12 -7.18
CA ALA A 172 -5.94 13.22 -8.10
C ALA A 172 -4.77 12.28 -7.73
N LEU A 173 -4.63 11.91 -6.45
CA LEU A 173 -3.57 11.03 -5.96
C LEU A 173 -3.91 9.54 -6.08
N LYS A 174 -5.04 9.16 -6.69
CA LYS A 174 -5.48 7.76 -6.82
C LYS A 174 -4.95 7.03 -8.07
N SER A 175 -4.10 7.69 -8.86
CA SER A 175 -3.50 7.11 -10.06
C SER A 175 -2.58 5.92 -9.72
N SER A 176 -2.58 4.89 -10.56
CA SER A 176 -1.64 3.76 -10.44
C SER A 176 -0.23 4.09 -10.93
N SER A 177 -0.07 5.18 -11.68
CA SER A 177 1.23 5.61 -12.22
C SER A 177 2.02 6.44 -11.21
N THR A 178 3.25 6.02 -10.92
CA THR A 178 4.16 6.74 -10.00
C THR A 178 4.39 8.17 -10.46
N LEU A 179 4.64 8.37 -11.76
CA LEU A 179 4.99 9.68 -12.33
C LEU A 179 3.79 10.63 -12.39
N ILE A 180 2.59 10.11 -12.67
CA ILE A 180 1.37 10.94 -12.65
C ILE A 180 1.10 11.42 -11.22
N THR A 181 1.14 10.50 -10.25
CA THR A 181 0.95 10.86 -8.85
C THR A 181 2.01 11.84 -8.36
N LEU A 182 3.27 11.66 -8.75
CA LEU A 182 4.36 12.56 -8.39
C LEU A 182 4.10 14.00 -8.87
N LYS A 183 3.63 14.18 -10.11
CA LYS A 183 3.22 15.49 -10.63
C LYS A 183 2.07 16.10 -9.84
N GLU A 184 1.04 15.29 -9.51
CA GLU A 184 -0.08 15.76 -8.70
C GLU A 184 0.33 16.13 -7.28
N LEU A 185 1.29 15.43 -6.67
CA LEU A 185 1.85 15.80 -5.38
C LEU A 185 2.53 17.16 -5.42
N SER A 186 3.20 17.49 -6.52
CA SER A 186 3.80 18.82 -6.70
C SER A 186 2.76 19.90 -6.98
N ARG A 187 1.74 19.61 -7.80
CA ARG A 187 0.64 20.53 -8.09
C ARG A 187 -0.15 20.90 -6.82
N LEU A 188 -0.25 19.97 -5.87
CA LEU A 188 -0.88 20.17 -4.57
C LEU A 188 0.10 20.67 -3.50
N GLU A 189 1.31 21.08 -3.88
CA GLU A 189 2.35 21.66 -3.02
C GLU A 189 2.85 20.76 -1.88
N PHE A 190 2.56 19.45 -1.93
CA PHE A 190 3.10 18.48 -0.96
C PHE A 190 4.59 18.18 -1.18
N ILE A 191 5.05 18.39 -2.42
CA ILE A 191 6.46 18.30 -2.82
C ILE A 191 6.77 19.57 -3.62
N SER A 192 7.90 20.21 -3.38
CA SER A 192 8.31 21.35 -4.21
C SER A 192 8.58 20.93 -5.64
N SER A 193 8.30 21.80 -6.62
CA SER A 193 8.54 21.50 -8.04
C SER A 193 9.99 21.10 -8.32
N THR A 194 10.96 21.71 -7.64
CA THR A 194 12.37 21.33 -7.73
C THR A 194 12.65 19.89 -7.26
N ASN A 195 11.94 19.41 -6.23
CA ASN A 195 12.09 18.03 -5.77
C ASN A 195 11.34 17.05 -6.68
N GLU A 196 10.18 17.44 -7.21
CA GLU A 196 9.44 16.68 -8.22
C GLU A 196 10.33 16.36 -9.42
N GLU A 197 10.93 17.39 -10.03
CA GLU A 197 11.81 17.25 -11.20
C GLU A 197 13.00 16.33 -10.90
N LYS A 198 13.64 16.48 -9.73
CA LYS A 198 14.75 15.64 -9.30
C LYS A 198 14.33 14.17 -9.15
N ILE A 199 13.17 13.91 -8.57
CA ILE A 199 12.64 12.55 -8.41
C ILE A 199 12.26 11.97 -9.78
N PHE A 200 11.63 12.77 -10.65
CA PHE A 200 11.22 12.37 -11.99
C PHE A 200 12.43 11.94 -12.83
N GLU A 201 13.48 12.76 -12.89
CA GLU A 201 14.69 12.45 -13.65
C GLU A 201 15.44 11.25 -13.07
N ALA A 202 15.52 11.13 -11.74
CA ALA A 202 16.11 9.95 -11.11
C ALA A 202 15.30 8.67 -11.42
N TYR A 203 13.97 8.73 -11.37
CA TYR A 203 13.13 7.58 -11.70
C TYR A 203 13.34 7.13 -13.15
N LYS A 204 13.36 8.08 -14.10
CA LYS A 204 13.67 7.79 -15.50
C LYS A 204 15.07 7.19 -15.66
N PHE A 205 16.07 7.76 -14.99
CA PHE A 205 17.44 7.24 -15.00
C PHE A 205 17.49 5.78 -14.55
N TRP A 206 16.90 5.46 -13.39
CA TRP A 206 16.90 4.09 -12.88
C TRP A 206 16.13 3.12 -13.78
N ARG A 207 14.95 3.51 -14.28
CA ARG A 207 14.17 2.69 -15.22
C ARG A 207 14.90 2.46 -16.53
N THR A 208 15.65 3.44 -17.01
CA THR A 208 16.48 3.30 -18.21
C THR A 208 17.57 2.26 -17.97
N ILE A 209 18.32 2.36 -16.87
CA ILE A 209 19.35 1.36 -16.55
C ILE A 209 18.71 -0.03 -16.41
N GLU A 210 17.60 -0.16 -15.68
CA GLU A 210 16.87 -1.43 -15.53
C GLU A 210 16.47 -2.03 -16.88
N HIS A 211 15.87 -1.24 -17.77
CA HIS A 211 15.47 -1.72 -19.09
C HIS A 211 16.66 -2.16 -19.93
N HIS A 212 17.79 -1.43 -19.88
CA HIS A 212 19.01 -1.80 -20.59
C HIS A 212 19.63 -3.10 -20.05
N ILE A 213 19.61 -3.30 -18.72
CA ILE A 213 20.01 -4.58 -18.11
C ILE A 213 19.13 -5.71 -18.65
N GLN A 214 17.81 -5.57 -18.55
CA GLN A 214 16.90 -6.64 -18.95
C GLN A 214 16.98 -6.94 -20.45
N TYR A 215 17.10 -5.91 -21.29
CA TYR A 215 17.24 -6.05 -22.74
C TYR A 215 18.55 -6.75 -23.12
N CYS A 216 19.68 -6.35 -22.54
CA CYS A 216 21.00 -6.91 -22.88
C CYS A 216 21.17 -8.38 -22.49
N PHE A 217 20.37 -8.88 -21.54
CA PHE A 217 20.47 -10.23 -20.99
C PHE A 217 19.19 -11.05 -21.15
N ASN A 218 18.18 -10.51 -21.84
CA ASN A 218 16.86 -11.11 -22.05
C ASN A 218 16.28 -11.79 -20.79
N SER A 219 16.41 -11.14 -19.63
CA SER A 219 16.06 -11.72 -18.33
C SER A 219 15.67 -10.63 -17.34
N GLN A 220 14.93 -11.01 -16.29
CA GLN A 220 14.49 -10.10 -15.22
C GLN A 220 15.63 -9.80 -14.22
N LEU A 221 16.76 -9.33 -14.75
CA LEU A 221 17.90 -8.89 -13.96
C LEU A 221 17.74 -7.42 -13.56
N HIS A 222 18.14 -7.12 -12.33
CA HIS A 222 18.11 -5.76 -11.75
C HIS A 222 19.48 -5.33 -11.21
N THR A 223 20.51 -6.16 -11.39
CA THR A 223 21.81 -5.97 -10.73
C THR A 223 22.85 -5.58 -11.76
N LEU A 224 23.54 -4.48 -11.50
CA LEU A 224 24.82 -4.16 -12.12
C LEU A 224 25.93 -4.84 -11.34
N ASN A 225 26.86 -5.49 -12.04
CA ASN A 225 28.04 -6.11 -11.47
C ASN A 225 29.26 -5.85 -12.35
N VAL A 226 30.44 -6.33 -11.92
CA VAL A 226 31.70 -6.20 -12.66
C VAL A 226 31.62 -6.77 -14.09
N ASP A 227 30.83 -7.82 -14.30
CA ASP A 227 30.74 -8.52 -15.58
C ASP A 227 29.87 -7.76 -16.59
N ASN A 228 28.77 -7.18 -16.14
CA ASN A 228 27.80 -6.56 -17.02
C ASN A 228 27.96 -5.05 -17.18
N ILE A 229 28.59 -4.36 -16.22
CA ILE A 229 28.56 -2.90 -16.18
C ILE A 229 29.17 -2.26 -17.44
N LYS A 230 30.25 -2.84 -17.99
CA LYS A 230 30.87 -2.34 -19.24
C LYS A 230 29.90 -2.40 -20.41
N LYS A 231 29.16 -3.52 -20.56
CA LYS A 231 28.15 -3.71 -21.61
C LYS A 231 27.02 -2.69 -21.46
N ILE A 232 26.54 -2.49 -20.23
CA ILE A 232 25.47 -1.53 -19.94
C ILE A 232 25.92 -0.08 -20.16
N THR A 233 27.13 0.30 -19.74
CA THR A 233 27.71 1.62 -20.03
C THR A 233 27.71 1.92 -21.53
N LYS A 234 28.18 0.95 -22.35
CA LYS A 234 28.19 1.09 -23.81
C LYS A 234 26.77 1.21 -24.38
N SER A 235 25.84 0.41 -23.88
CA SER A 235 24.44 0.42 -24.31
C SER A 235 23.74 1.75 -24.01
N LEU A 236 24.06 2.36 -22.86
CA LEU A 236 23.58 3.69 -22.47
C LEU A 236 24.30 4.84 -23.19
N ARG A 237 25.31 4.56 -24.02
CA ARG A 237 26.16 5.56 -24.70
C ARG A 237 26.86 6.51 -23.72
N ILE A 238 27.21 6.02 -22.53
CA ILE A 238 27.97 6.77 -21.53
C ILE A 238 29.47 6.59 -21.83
N SER A 239 30.25 7.66 -21.69
CA SER A 239 31.66 7.69 -22.08
C SER A 239 32.56 6.73 -21.30
N SER A 240 32.26 6.44 -20.03
CA SER A 240 33.06 5.52 -19.22
C SER A 240 32.26 4.84 -18.10
N THR A 241 32.71 3.65 -17.69
CA THR A 241 32.13 2.94 -16.55
C THR A 241 32.28 3.73 -15.26
N THR A 242 33.38 4.48 -15.10
CA THR A 242 33.60 5.36 -13.96
C THR A 242 32.54 6.47 -13.90
N LYS A 243 32.21 7.07 -15.05
CA LYS A 243 31.15 8.09 -15.15
C LYS A 243 29.79 7.52 -14.76
N LEU A 244 29.42 6.33 -15.27
CA LEU A 244 28.17 5.67 -14.88
C LEU A 244 28.10 5.41 -13.37
N LYS A 245 29.18 4.89 -12.77
CA LYS A 245 29.25 4.67 -11.31
C LYS A 245 29.07 5.98 -10.53
N GLN A 246 29.67 7.07 -11.00
CA GLN A 246 29.54 8.39 -10.40
C GLN A 246 28.09 8.90 -10.50
N GLU A 247 27.45 8.82 -11.67
CA GLU A 247 26.05 9.22 -11.86
C GLU A 247 25.09 8.41 -10.98
N ILE A 248 25.35 7.11 -10.79
CA ILE A 248 24.60 6.26 -9.85
C ILE A 248 24.71 6.82 -8.43
N VAL A 249 25.94 7.06 -7.94
CA VAL A 249 26.17 7.57 -6.57
C VAL A 249 25.53 8.94 -6.38
N ASP A 250 25.64 9.83 -7.36
CA ASP A 250 25.08 11.18 -7.28
C ASP A 250 23.55 11.15 -7.26
N ASN A 251 22.90 10.32 -8.08
CA ASN A 251 21.46 10.11 -8.04
C ASN A 251 21.00 9.52 -6.70
N GLN A 252 21.71 8.54 -6.16
CA GLN A 252 21.39 7.97 -4.85
C GLN A 252 21.44 9.03 -3.74
N LYS A 253 22.52 9.81 -3.66
CA LYS A 253 22.68 10.86 -2.64
C LYS A 253 21.56 11.89 -2.73
N LYS A 254 21.21 12.32 -3.94
CA LYS A 254 20.11 13.26 -4.19
C LYS A 254 18.78 12.70 -3.66
N ILE A 255 18.44 11.47 -4.03
CA ILE A 255 17.16 10.86 -3.65
C ILE A 255 17.09 10.54 -2.15
N ILE A 256 18.17 10.02 -1.56
CA ILE A 256 18.24 9.76 -0.12
C ILE A 256 18.06 11.06 0.68
N SER A 257 18.67 12.17 0.22
CA SER A 257 18.49 13.48 0.86
C SER A 257 17.03 13.93 0.83
N ILE A 258 16.37 13.81 -0.32
CA ILE A 258 14.94 14.16 -0.46
C ILE A 258 14.07 13.25 0.40
N LEU A 259 14.28 11.93 0.34
CA LEU A 259 13.54 10.96 1.16
C LEU A 259 13.66 11.23 2.65
N ASN A 260 14.87 11.49 3.13
CA ASN A 260 15.09 11.77 4.54
C ASN A 260 14.37 13.06 4.95
N LYS A 261 14.39 14.11 4.12
CA LYS A 261 13.64 15.34 4.41
C LYS A 261 12.13 15.08 4.41
N THR A 262 11.59 14.48 3.36
CA THR A 262 10.14 14.28 3.21
C THR A 262 9.58 13.27 4.22
N LEU A 263 10.31 12.20 4.54
CA LEU A 263 9.85 11.16 5.47
C LEU A 263 10.19 11.48 6.94
N ASN A 264 11.26 12.23 7.25
CA ASN A 264 11.54 12.65 8.64
C ASN A 264 10.65 13.83 9.09
N ILE A 265 10.03 14.59 8.19
CA ILE A 265 8.89 15.47 8.55
C ILE A 265 7.80 14.67 9.28
N HIS A 266 7.72 13.35 9.05
CA HIS A 266 6.80 12.44 9.73
C HIS A 266 7.42 11.69 10.93
N LYS A 267 8.63 12.06 11.39
CA LYS A 267 9.26 11.53 12.63
C LYS A 267 9.25 12.53 13.78
N SER A 268 9.29 13.83 13.48
CA SER A 268 9.22 14.89 14.48
C SER A 268 7.74 15.16 14.83
N ASN A 269 7.28 14.62 15.96
CA ASN A 269 6.01 14.92 16.66
C ASN A 269 4.92 15.59 15.81
N ASP A 270 4.04 14.79 15.20
CA ASP A 270 2.58 14.99 14.98
C ASP A 270 1.99 16.36 14.52
N LEU A 271 2.73 17.44 14.34
CA LEU A 271 2.16 18.78 14.17
C LEU A 271 1.84 19.13 12.70
N LEU A 272 2.66 18.72 11.74
CA LEU A 272 2.41 18.99 10.31
C LEU A 272 1.34 18.07 9.71
N PHE A 273 1.16 16.88 10.29
CA PHE A 273 0.00 16.04 10.02
C PHE A 273 -1.28 16.66 10.58
N ASN A 274 -1.22 17.33 11.74
CA ASN A 274 -2.40 17.94 12.36
C ASN A 274 -2.81 19.28 11.74
N GLN A 275 -1.86 20.10 11.30
CA GLN A 275 -2.13 21.46 10.80
C GLN A 275 -2.86 21.53 9.46
N ASN A 276 -2.76 20.50 8.61
CA ASN A 276 -3.46 20.46 7.32
C ASN A 276 -4.81 19.72 7.37
N PHE A 277 -5.11 19.02 8.47
CA PHE A 277 -6.42 18.38 8.70
C PHE A 277 -7.39 19.25 9.52
N SER A 278 -6.90 20.33 10.14
CA SER A 278 -7.71 21.26 10.94
C SER A 278 -8.61 22.21 10.12
N LYS A 279 -8.60 22.14 8.78
CA LYS A 279 -9.29 23.09 7.89
C LYS A 279 -10.60 22.59 7.26
N MET A 280 -11.15 21.43 7.64
CA MET A 280 -12.53 21.03 7.26
C MET A 280 -13.47 21.14 8.47
N PRO A 281 -14.73 21.62 8.30
CA PRO A 281 -15.61 21.91 9.43
C PRO A 281 -15.99 20.62 10.18
N ILE A 282 -15.76 20.61 11.48
CA ILE A 282 -16.13 19.53 12.44
C ILE A 282 -17.63 19.63 12.77
N ALA A 283 -18.48 19.78 11.76
CA ALA A 283 -19.87 20.24 11.95
C ALA A 283 -20.79 19.21 12.64
N ASN A 284 -20.47 17.91 12.58
CA ASN A 284 -21.31 16.85 13.15
C ASN A 284 -20.90 16.44 14.57
N PHE A 285 -19.62 16.54 14.92
CA PHE A 285 -19.09 16.16 16.24
C PHE A 285 -19.54 17.15 17.34
N GLU A 286 -19.63 18.44 17.02
CA GLU A 286 -19.95 19.49 18.00
C GLU A 286 -21.40 19.43 18.51
N LYS A 287 -22.35 18.97 17.69
CA LYS A 287 -23.78 18.97 18.05
C LYS A 287 -24.19 17.87 19.05
N LYS A 288 -23.40 16.80 19.20
CA LYS A 288 -23.74 15.64 20.05
C LYS A 288 -23.15 15.70 21.47
N LEU A 289 -22.27 16.66 21.74
CA LEU A 289 -21.51 16.78 23.00
C LEU A 289 -22.19 17.65 24.07
N ILE A 290 -23.35 18.25 23.78
CA ILE A 290 -23.97 19.25 24.66
C ILE A 290 -24.97 18.64 25.68
N THR A 291 -25.25 17.34 25.66
CA THR A 291 -26.40 16.81 26.43
C THR A 291 -26.14 15.77 27.51
N ASN A 292 -24.91 15.36 27.85
CA ASN A 292 -24.70 14.46 29.00
C ASN A 292 -23.41 14.77 29.77
N SER A 293 -23.54 15.10 31.06
CA SER A 293 -22.45 15.35 32.00
C SER A 293 -21.76 14.05 32.43
N HIS A 294 -20.75 13.59 31.69
CA HIS A 294 -19.87 12.49 32.11
C HIS A 294 -18.39 12.86 31.87
N SER A 295 -17.68 13.20 32.95
CA SER A 295 -16.34 13.81 32.92
C SER A 295 -15.29 12.97 32.20
N SER A 296 -15.30 11.64 32.34
CA SER A 296 -14.24 10.78 31.81
C SER A 296 -14.32 10.55 30.30
N TYR A 297 -15.53 10.43 29.76
CA TYR A 297 -15.76 10.36 28.32
C TYR A 297 -15.42 11.71 27.67
N ASP A 298 -15.89 12.82 28.25
CA ASP A 298 -15.61 14.16 27.73
C ASP A 298 -14.11 14.48 27.75
N GLU A 299 -13.39 14.09 28.80
CA GLU A 299 -11.93 14.22 28.86
C GLU A 299 -11.22 13.35 27.83
N LEU A 300 -11.68 12.10 27.63
CA LEU A 300 -11.13 11.22 26.60
C LEU A 300 -11.34 11.84 25.23
N ILE A 301 -12.55 12.31 24.92
CA ILE A 301 -12.88 12.96 23.67
C ILE A 301 -12.07 14.25 23.49
N CYS A 302 -11.89 15.07 24.53
CA CYS A 302 -11.03 16.25 24.50
C CYS A 302 -9.56 15.92 24.25
N SER A 303 -9.06 14.81 24.80
CA SER A 303 -7.72 14.28 24.51
C SER A 303 -7.60 13.81 23.06
N LEU A 304 -8.63 13.12 22.55
CA LEU A 304 -8.68 12.63 21.17
C LEU A 304 -8.89 13.77 20.15
N ARG A 305 -9.52 14.89 20.51
CA ARG A 305 -9.61 16.10 19.66
C ARG A 305 -8.24 16.65 19.29
N LYS A 306 -7.24 16.50 20.17
CA LYS A 306 -5.85 16.88 19.86
C LYS A 306 -5.20 15.95 18.84
N LYS A 307 -5.88 14.87 18.43
CA LYS A 307 -5.45 13.85 17.46
C LYS A 307 -6.50 13.69 16.34
N PRO A 308 -6.45 14.56 15.31
CA PRO A 308 -7.45 14.65 14.22
C PRO A 308 -7.87 13.33 13.58
N SER A 309 -6.95 12.36 13.43
CA SER A 309 -7.27 11.03 12.87
C SER A 309 -8.33 10.29 13.68
N TYR A 310 -8.26 10.32 15.01
CA TYR A 310 -9.23 9.64 15.88
C TYR A 310 -10.53 10.41 15.98
N SER A 311 -10.49 11.75 16.03
CA SER A 311 -11.71 12.57 16.00
C SER A 311 -12.55 12.28 14.75
N ARG A 312 -11.91 12.18 13.58
CA ARG A 312 -12.59 11.89 12.31
C ARG A 312 -13.02 10.43 12.18
N MET A 313 -12.24 9.49 12.76
CA MET A 313 -12.67 8.08 12.88
C MET A 313 -13.98 7.98 13.67
N LEU A 314 -14.11 8.70 14.78
CA LEU A 314 -15.34 8.70 15.58
C LEU A 314 -16.54 9.33 14.85
N ASP A 315 -16.30 10.33 14.00
CA ASP A 315 -17.34 10.87 13.10
C ASP A 315 -17.81 9.85 12.04
N GLU A 316 -16.87 9.08 11.47
CA GLU A 316 -17.16 8.11 10.40
C GLU A 316 -17.83 6.82 10.92
N TYR A 317 -17.55 6.43 12.17
CA TYR A 317 -18.10 5.24 12.81
C TYR A 317 -18.86 5.59 14.11
N PRO A 318 -20.10 6.14 14.03
CA PRO A 318 -20.89 6.50 15.21
C PRO A 318 -21.15 5.34 16.17
N SER A 319 -21.18 4.10 15.67
CA SER A 319 -21.33 2.89 16.49
C SER A 319 -20.13 2.64 17.42
N ILE A 320 -18.92 3.04 17.03
CA ILE A 320 -17.73 2.96 17.88
C ILE A 320 -17.79 4.02 18.97
N GLN A 321 -18.30 5.20 18.65
CA GLN A 321 -18.51 6.28 19.62
C GLN A 321 -19.44 5.83 20.75
N GLU A 322 -20.54 5.15 20.42
CA GLU A 322 -21.48 4.59 21.40
C GLU A 322 -20.85 3.48 22.25
N LYS A 323 -20.05 2.59 21.64
CA LYS A 323 -19.28 1.57 22.38
C LYS A 323 -18.29 2.19 23.36
N ILE A 324 -17.53 3.20 22.92
CA ILE A 324 -16.57 3.90 23.78
C ILE A 324 -17.30 4.58 24.92
N PHE A 325 -18.40 5.28 24.64
CA PHE A 325 -19.23 5.92 25.65
C PHE A 325 -19.66 4.92 26.74
N ASN A 326 -20.22 3.77 26.33
CA ASN A 326 -20.65 2.72 27.25
C ASN A 326 -19.47 2.19 28.08
N ILE A 327 -18.34 1.87 27.45
CA ILE A 327 -17.17 1.31 28.16
C ILE A 327 -16.54 2.31 29.13
N THR A 328 -16.46 3.59 28.75
CA THR A 328 -15.91 4.64 29.61
C THR A 328 -16.83 5.00 30.78
N ASN A 329 -18.13 4.74 30.65
CA ASN A 329 -19.07 4.86 31.76
C ASN A 329 -18.91 3.71 32.77
N GLU A 330 -18.61 2.50 32.29
CA GLU A 330 -18.42 1.32 33.14
C GLU A 330 -17.04 1.29 33.83
N SER A 331 -16.01 1.93 33.26
CA SER A 331 -14.66 1.93 33.84
C SER A 331 -13.83 3.18 33.52
N LEU A 332 -13.50 3.93 34.57
CA LEU A 332 -12.54 5.03 34.56
C LEU A 332 -11.14 4.59 34.08
N TRP A 333 -10.71 3.40 34.48
CA TRP A 333 -9.40 2.87 34.10
C TRP A 333 -9.28 2.70 32.58
N ILE A 334 -10.35 2.23 31.92
CA ILE A 334 -10.35 2.07 30.47
C ILE A 334 -10.25 3.41 29.76
N ALA A 335 -10.96 4.44 30.25
CA ALA A 335 -10.85 5.79 29.71
C ALA A 335 -9.40 6.30 29.77
N ASP A 336 -8.74 6.18 30.91
CA ASP A 336 -7.34 6.61 31.08
C ASP A 336 -6.34 5.75 30.30
N TYR A 337 -6.62 4.46 30.17
CA TYR A 337 -5.81 3.55 29.37
C TYR A 337 -5.88 3.90 27.88
N ILE A 338 -7.07 4.18 27.34
CA ILE A 338 -7.25 4.63 25.96
C ILE A 338 -6.61 6.01 25.74
N LYS A 339 -6.70 6.94 26.71
CA LYS A 339 -5.99 8.23 26.64
C LYS A 339 -4.48 8.03 26.44
N LYS A 340 -3.88 7.08 27.18
CA LYS A 340 -2.44 6.74 27.09
C LYS A 340 -2.10 5.94 25.84
N HIS A 341 -3.00 5.09 25.36
CA HIS A 341 -2.79 4.19 24.22
C HIS A 341 -3.93 4.29 23.19
N PRO A 342 -4.03 5.40 22.42
CA PRO A 342 -5.16 5.61 21.50
C PRO A 342 -5.21 4.62 20.33
N SER A 343 -4.10 3.96 19.99
CA SER A 343 -4.04 2.95 18.92
C SER A 343 -4.95 1.74 19.18
N ILE A 344 -5.42 1.55 20.42
CA ILE A 344 -6.41 0.53 20.75
C ILE A 344 -7.75 0.83 20.06
N LEU A 345 -8.06 2.11 19.80
CA LEU A 345 -9.27 2.50 19.08
C LEU A 345 -9.28 1.92 17.65
N ASP A 346 -8.11 1.71 17.04
CA ASP A 346 -8.00 1.09 15.73
C ASP A 346 -8.41 -0.39 15.75
N GLN A 347 -8.32 -1.05 16.91
CA GLN A 347 -8.80 -2.42 17.08
C GLN A 347 -10.32 -2.50 17.13
N LEU A 348 -11.01 -1.45 17.58
CA LEU A 348 -12.48 -1.38 17.58
C LEU A 348 -13.09 -1.31 16.17
N LEU A 349 -12.29 -0.93 15.16
CA LEU A 349 -12.69 -0.94 13.75
C LEU A 349 -12.69 -2.35 13.14
N LYS A 350 -11.89 -3.25 13.71
CA LYS A 350 -11.92 -4.67 13.34
C LYS A 350 -13.08 -5.26 14.14
N ASP A 351 -14.13 -5.75 13.47
CA ASP A 351 -15.26 -6.48 14.10
C ASP A 351 -14.83 -7.80 14.80
N THR A 352 -13.54 -7.93 15.15
CA THR A 352 -12.93 -9.03 15.89
C THR A 352 -13.30 -9.06 17.37
N PHE A 353 -13.91 -8.00 17.91
CA PHE A 353 -14.57 -8.07 19.22
C PHE A 353 -15.85 -8.88 19.07
N SER A 354 -15.70 -10.20 19.05
CA SER A 354 -16.80 -11.12 19.26
C SER A 354 -17.48 -10.73 20.56
N THR A 355 -18.79 -10.52 20.52
CA THR A 355 -19.67 -10.43 21.71
C THR A 355 -19.71 -11.74 22.50
N LYS A 356 -18.71 -12.61 22.36
CA LYS A 356 -18.51 -13.76 23.24
C LYS A 356 -18.34 -13.23 24.64
N GLN A 357 -19.32 -13.54 25.49
CA GLN A 357 -19.19 -13.39 26.94
C GLN A 357 -17.84 -13.96 27.37
N ILE A 358 -17.07 -13.15 28.08
CA ILE A 358 -15.86 -13.61 28.73
C ILE A 358 -16.29 -14.68 29.73
N ASP A 359 -15.82 -15.92 29.51
CA ASP A 359 -16.08 -17.00 30.45
C ASP A 359 -15.14 -16.83 31.65
N PHE A 360 -15.63 -16.09 32.65
CA PHE A 360 -14.89 -15.82 33.88
C PHE A 360 -14.56 -17.09 34.67
N LYS A 361 -15.29 -18.21 34.47
CA LYS A 361 -14.90 -19.49 35.08
C LYS A 361 -13.64 -20.05 34.44
N LYS A 362 -13.53 -19.93 33.11
CA LYS A 362 -12.33 -20.36 32.39
C LYS A 362 -11.11 -19.51 32.74
N VAL A 363 -11.28 -18.18 32.80
CA VAL A 363 -10.22 -17.26 33.23
C VAL A 363 -9.75 -17.54 34.65
N LYS A 364 -10.67 -17.88 35.56
CA LYS A 364 -10.32 -18.25 36.94
C LYS A 364 -9.49 -19.55 37.00
N ASN A 365 -9.87 -20.57 36.23
CA ASN A 365 -9.14 -21.83 36.16
C ASN A 365 -7.74 -21.71 35.51
N ASP A 366 -7.53 -20.71 34.65
CA ASP A 366 -6.22 -20.46 34.04
C ASP A 366 -5.27 -19.64 34.95
N LEU A 367 -5.79 -19.05 36.04
CA LEU A 367 -5.06 -18.21 36.99
C LEU A 367 -4.76 -18.92 38.34
N GLU A 368 -5.39 -20.07 38.59
CA GLU A 368 -5.04 -21.01 39.66
C GLU A 368 -4.02 -22.04 39.12
#